data_AF-A0A353LYX4-F1
#
_entry.id   AF-A0A353LYX4-F1
#
_cell.length_a   1.000
_cell.length_b   1.000
_cell.length_c   1.000
_cell.angle_alpha   90.00
_cell.angle_beta   90.00
_cell.angle_gamma   90.00
#
_symmetry.space_group_name_H-M   'P 1'
#
loop_
_entity.id
_entity.type
_entity.pdbx_description
1 polymer ?
#
loop_
_entity_poly.entity_id
_entity_poly.type
_entity_poly.pdbx_seq_one_letter_code
_entity_poly.pdbx_strand_id
1 'polypeptide(L)'
;MSWKNCRANTFRLRAITAYRLPQRLSVKIIKEAKEKVRPYFQAAEEVALANQEKVLNAFHAVRVGSHCFSDSTGYAYSDPGREALEAVYAHVFRAEAALVRPQIASGTHAISLCLSILEPGEELVSVTGAPYDTLQAVIGVRGHSPRSLLNRGISYGEVPLLDDGSIDLPSIANRVTPQTKMAILQRSRGYSWRRA
;
A
#
# COMPACT_ATOMS: atom_id res chain seq x y z
N MET A 1 -57.90 12.20 35.70
CA MET A 1 -57.47 10.95 35.03
C MET A 1 -56.06 10.61 35.48
N SER A 2 -55.90 9.35 35.86
CA SER A 2 -54.86 8.76 36.69
C SER A 2 -53.46 8.76 36.06
N TRP A 3 -52.47 9.22 36.83
CA TRP A 3 -51.06 8.85 36.70
C TRP A 3 -50.87 7.41 37.17
N LYS A 4 -50.72 6.41 36.28
CA LYS A 4 -49.99 5.15 36.55
C LYS A 4 -49.49 4.51 35.25
N ASN A 5 -48.23 4.06 35.28
CA ASN A 5 -47.56 3.10 34.38
C ASN A 5 -46.86 3.63 33.11
N CYS A 6 -45.62 4.10 33.29
CA CYS A 6 -44.55 3.78 32.35
C CYS A 6 -43.42 3.11 33.13
N ARG A 7 -43.28 1.79 32.96
CA ARG A 7 -42.24 0.99 33.61
C ARG A 7 -40.89 1.35 33.03
N ALA A 8 -39.91 1.55 33.91
CA ALA A 8 -38.50 1.65 33.55
C ALA A 8 -38.09 0.40 32.76
N ASN A 9 -37.73 0.60 31.49
CA ASN A 9 -37.15 -0.44 30.66
C ASN A 9 -35.67 -0.59 31.05
N THR A 10 -35.40 -1.40 32.07
CA THR A 10 -34.05 -1.88 32.35
C THR A 10 -33.56 -2.71 31.17
N PHE A 11 -32.75 -2.09 30.31
CA PHE A 11 -31.90 -2.81 29.36
C PHE A 11 -30.97 -3.73 30.16
N ARG A 12 -31.33 -5.01 30.26
CA ARG A 12 -30.38 -6.06 30.67
C ARG A 12 -29.30 -6.13 29.61
N LEU A 13 -28.12 -5.60 29.92
CA LEU A 13 -26.87 -5.94 29.25
C LEU A 13 -26.71 -7.47 29.33
N ARG A 14 -27.14 -8.18 28.27
CA ARG A 14 -26.71 -9.56 28.05
C ARG A 14 -25.22 -9.48 27.79
N ALA A 15 -24.43 -9.84 28.81
CA ALA A 15 -23.00 -10.06 28.67
C ALA A 15 -22.78 -10.97 27.46
N ILE A 16 -22.11 -10.43 26.45
CA ILE A 16 -21.56 -11.22 25.34
C ILE A 16 -20.65 -12.24 26.01
N THR A 17 -21.02 -13.51 25.94
CA THR A 17 -20.24 -14.63 26.44
C THR A 17 -18.86 -14.56 25.79
N ALA A 18 -17.89 -14.07 26.56
CA ALA A 18 -16.49 -13.98 26.17
C ALA A 18 -16.02 -15.33 25.61
N TYR A 19 -15.26 -15.29 24.52
CA TYR A 19 -14.56 -16.44 23.94
C TYR A 19 -14.07 -17.38 25.04
N ARG A 20 -14.57 -18.63 25.10
CA ARG A 20 -14.10 -19.68 26.03
C ARG A 20 -12.73 -20.17 25.58
N LEU A 21 -11.70 -19.35 25.76
CA LEU A 21 -10.32 -19.82 25.74
C LEU A 21 -10.04 -20.53 27.08
N PRO A 22 -9.39 -21.71 27.10
CA PRO A 22 -8.94 -22.34 28.35
C PRO A 22 -7.99 -21.37 29.10
N GLN A 23 -8.53 -20.69 30.12
CA GLN A 23 -8.01 -19.40 30.61
C GLN A 23 -6.56 -19.42 31.12
N ARG A 24 -6.05 -20.56 31.60
CA ARG A 24 -4.71 -20.63 32.18
C ARG A 24 -3.60 -20.89 31.16
N LEU A 25 -3.85 -21.74 30.16
CA LEU A 25 -2.86 -22.08 29.13
C LEU A 25 -2.75 -20.96 28.10
N SER A 26 -3.87 -20.33 27.71
CA SER A 26 -3.88 -19.22 26.76
C SER A 26 -3.14 -17.99 27.27
N VAL A 27 -3.36 -17.60 28.54
CA VAL A 27 -2.69 -16.43 29.13
C VAL A 27 -1.18 -16.63 29.28
N LYS A 28 -0.74 -17.84 29.64
CA LYS A 28 0.68 -18.18 29.73
C LYS A 28 1.37 -18.08 28.35
N ILE A 29 0.78 -18.69 27.32
CA ILE A 29 1.30 -18.63 25.95
C ILE A 29 1.38 -17.19 25.44
N ILE A 30 0.34 -16.37 25.68
CA ILE A 30 0.34 -14.96 25.29
C ILE A 30 1.48 -14.19 25.99
N LYS A 31 1.68 -14.42 27.30
CA LYS A 31 2.75 -13.77 28.05
C LYS A 31 4.12 -14.15 27.49
N GLU A 32 4.38 -15.44 27.31
CA GLU A 32 5.65 -15.93 26.75
C GLU A 32 5.88 -15.41 25.33
N ALA A 33 4.84 -15.35 24.49
CA ALA A 33 4.94 -14.78 23.16
C ALA A 33 5.32 -13.29 23.20
N LYS A 34 4.66 -12.49 24.07
CA LYS A 34 4.98 -11.06 24.26
C LYS A 34 6.43 -10.85 24.68
N GLU A 35 6.90 -11.63 25.65
CA GLU A 35 8.29 -11.53 26.13
C GLU A 35 9.31 -11.87 25.02
N LYS A 36 9.01 -12.88 24.18
CA LYS A 36 9.84 -13.27 23.04
C LYS A 36 9.89 -12.22 21.94
N VAL A 37 8.77 -11.52 21.67
CA VAL A 37 8.70 -10.54 20.57
C VAL A 37 9.12 -9.13 20.99
N ARG A 38 9.19 -8.83 22.30
CA ARG A 38 9.50 -7.50 22.83
C ARG A 38 10.72 -6.80 22.20
N PRO A 39 11.87 -7.45 21.94
CA PRO A 39 12.99 -6.77 21.27
C PRO A 39 12.66 -6.25 19.87
N TYR A 40 11.79 -6.95 19.13
CA TYR A 40 11.33 -6.53 17.81
C TYR A 40 10.32 -5.38 17.88
N PHE A 41 9.50 -5.35 18.93
CA PHE A 41 8.59 -4.22 19.18
C PHE A 41 9.36 -2.94 19.46
N GLN A 42 10.43 -3.01 20.26
CA GLN A 42 11.26 -1.84 20.54
C GLN A 42 11.87 -1.26 19.26
N ALA A 43 12.45 -2.09 18.40
CA ALA A 43 12.97 -1.63 17.11
C ALA A 43 11.88 -1.04 16.20
N ALA A 44 10.67 -1.63 16.19
CA ALA A 44 9.54 -1.11 15.44
C ALA A 44 9.04 0.24 15.98
N GLU A 45 9.05 0.43 17.30
CA GLU A 45 8.67 1.69 17.97
C GLU A 45 9.62 2.83 17.60
N GLU A 46 10.94 2.57 17.57
CA GLU A 46 11.94 3.55 17.13
C GLU A 46 11.71 3.98 15.67
N VAL A 47 11.46 3.03 14.78
CA VAL A 47 11.11 3.31 13.37
C VAL A 47 9.79 4.06 13.25
N ALA A 48 8.79 3.73 14.07
CA ALA A 48 7.51 4.42 14.07
C ALA A 48 7.68 5.88 14.52
N LEU A 49 8.46 6.14 15.56
CA LEU A 49 8.74 7.48 16.07
C LEU A 49 9.47 8.34 15.02
N ALA A 50 10.50 7.80 14.37
CA ALA A 50 11.21 8.49 13.30
C ALA A 50 10.30 8.80 12.10
N ASN A 51 9.39 7.88 11.75
CA ASN A 51 8.42 8.12 10.68
C ASN A 51 7.35 9.13 11.08
N GLN A 52 6.93 9.17 12.35
CA GLN A 52 6.01 10.16 12.87
C GLN A 52 6.60 11.56 12.77
N GLU A 53 7.85 11.74 13.19
CA GLU A 53 8.57 13.01 13.05
C GLU A 53 8.70 13.43 11.57
N LYS A 54 9.08 12.49 10.68
CA LYS A 54 9.16 12.74 9.23
C LYS A 54 7.82 13.25 8.66
N VAL A 55 6.70 12.64 9.04
CA VAL A 55 5.37 13.08 8.58
C VAL A 55 5.03 14.44 9.17
N LEU A 56 5.27 14.66 10.47
CA LEU A 56 5.01 15.94 11.12
C LEU A 56 5.80 17.09 10.46
N ASN A 57 7.08 16.86 10.17
CA ASN A 57 7.93 17.83 9.47
C ASN A 57 7.41 18.17 8.07
N ALA A 58 6.89 17.18 7.32
CA ALA A 58 6.27 17.43 6.02
C ALA A 58 5.00 18.28 6.14
N PHE A 59 4.16 18.02 7.15
CA PHE A 59 2.97 18.85 7.42
C PHE A 59 3.34 20.30 7.74
N HIS A 60 4.38 20.51 8.54
CA HIS A 60 4.88 21.86 8.86
C HIS A 60 5.48 22.55 7.64
N ALA A 61 6.28 21.86 6.84
CA ALA A 61 6.90 22.42 5.64
C ALA A 61 5.86 22.91 4.61
N VAL A 62 4.79 22.13 4.43
CA VAL A 62 3.67 22.45 3.52
C VAL A 62 2.67 23.43 4.15
N ARG A 63 2.83 23.75 5.45
CA ARG A 63 1.96 24.66 6.22
C ARG A 63 0.49 24.21 6.22
N VAL A 64 0.27 22.91 6.39
CA VAL A 64 -1.08 22.34 6.49
C VAL A 64 -1.85 23.01 7.64
N GLY A 65 -3.05 23.49 7.35
CA GLY A 65 -3.92 24.16 8.32
C GLY A 65 -5.39 23.90 8.06
N SER A 66 -6.27 24.54 8.83
CA SER A 66 -7.73 24.38 8.71
C SER A 66 -8.26 24.64 7.29
N HIS A 67 -7.63 25.57 6.56
CA HIS A 67 -7.97 25.90 5.18
C HIS A 67 -7.75 24.74 4.18
N CYS A 68 -6.88 23.76 4.49
CA CYS A 68 -6.68 22.56 3.68
C CYS A 68 -7.84 21.55 3.82
N PHE A 69 -8.76 21.75 4.76
CA PHE A 69 -9.89 20.85 5.00
C PHE A 69 -11.22 21.43 4.49
N SER A 70 -11.16 22.38 3.56
CA SER A 70 -12.34 22.89 2.87
C SER A 70 -12.90 21.86 1.89
N ASP A 71 -14.22 21.73 1.83
CA ASP A 71 -14.87 20.92 0.80
C ASP A 71 -14.67 21.50 -0.60
N SER A 72 -14.50 20.63 -1.59
CA SER A 72 -14.45 21.00 -3.01
C SER A 72 -15.51 20.23 -3.80
N THR A 73 -16.13 20.92 -4.76
CA THR A 73 -17.21 20.36 -5.61
C THR A 73 -17.02 20.76 -7.08
N GLY A 74 -17.76 20.10 -7.98
CA GLY A 74 -17.65 20.34 -9.42
C GLY A 74 -16.25 20.03 -9.94
N TYR A 75 -15.65 20.97 -10.66
CA TYR A 75 -14.29 20.83 -11.21
C TYR A 75 -13.18 20.94 -10.15
N ALA A 76 -13.47 21.56 -8.99
CA ALA A 76 -12.50 21.75 -7.92
C ALA A 76 -11.17 22.37 -8.38
N TYR A 77 -11.21 23.43 -9.21
CA TYR A 77 -10.00 24.19 -9.53
C TYR A 77 -9.41 24.81 -8.26
N SER A 78 -8.08 24.83 -8.15
CA SER A 78 -7.34 25.45 -7.04
C SER A 78 -7.77 24.94 -5.66
N ASP A 79 -7.82 23.61 -5.49
CA ASP A 79 -8.21 22.98 -4.23
C ASP A 79 -7.00 22.90 -3.29
N PRO A 80 -6.98 23.70 -2.20
CA PRO A 80 -5.82 23.80 -1.31
C PRO A 80 -5.59 22.51 -0.52
N GLY A 81 -6.63 21.74 -0.21
CA GLY A 81 -6.50 20.48 0.50
C GLY A 81 -5.84 19.42 -0.36
N ARG A 82 -6.29 19.34 -1.61
CA ARG A 82 -5.74 18.44 -2.63
C ARG A 82 -4.27 18.73 -2.91
N GLU A 83 -3.93 20.00 -3.13
CA GLU A 83 -2.55 20.43 -3.43
C GLU A 83 -1.63 20.21 -2.22
N ALA A 84 -2.09 20.54 -1.01
CA ALA A 84 -1.33 20.31 0.21
C ALA A 84 -1.07 18.81 0.45
N LEU A 85 -2.07 17.95 0.24
CA LEU A 85 -1.90 16.51 0.44
C LEU A 85 -0.83 15.91 -0.48
N GLU A 86 -0.81 16.31 -1.76
CA GLU A 86 0.21 15.88 -2.71
C GLU A 86 1.60 16.40 -2.34
N ALA A 87 1.70 17.67 -1.96
CA ALA A 87 2.96 18.25 -1.51
C ALA A 87 3.49 17.53 -0.26
N VAL A 88 2.62 17.16 0.70
CA VAL A 88 3.01 16.38 1.87
C VAL A 88 3.54 15.00 1.46
N TYR A 89 2.85 14.28 0.57
CA TYR A 89 3.33 12.97 0.09
C TYR A 89 4.68 13.08 -0.62
N ALA A 90 4.82 14.07 -1.52
CA ALA A 90 6.08 14.34 -2.21
C ALA A 90 7.22 14.60 -1.20
N HIS A 91 6.97 15.40 -0.16
CA HIS A 91 7.94 15.69 0.89
C HIS A 91 8.29 14.44 1.75
N VAL A 92 7.30 13.62 2.12
CA VAL A 92 7.52 12.41 2.93
C VAL A 92 8.33 11.36 2.17
N PHE A 93 8.03 11.17 0.89
CA PHE A 93 8.69 10.19 0.03
C PHE A 93 9.92 10.74 -0.69
N ARG A 94 10.22 12.03 -0.53
CA ARG A 94 11.35 12.73 -1.18
C ARG A 94 11.28 12.64 -2.70
N ALA A 95 10.09 12.80 -3.24
CA ALA A 95 9.82 12.84 -4.68
C ALA A 95 9.61 14.29 -5.12
N GLU A 96 9.81 14.55 -6.41
CA GLU A 96 9.57 15.87 -7.01
C GLU A 96 8.07 16.23 -7.04
N ALA A 97 7.22 15.22 -7.21
CA ALA A 97 5.77 15.35 -7.22
C ALA A 97 5.11 14.07 -6.69
N ALA A 98 3.84 14.16 -6.31
CA ALA A 98 3.01 13.01 -5.95
C ALA A 98 1.61 13.18 -6.53
N LEU A 99 0.96 12.05 -6.87
CA LEU A 99 -0.44 12.00 -7.28
C LEU A 99 -1.26 11.24 -6.24
N VAL A 100 -2.04 11.95 -5.42
CA VAL A 100 -2.83 11.35 -4.33
C VAL A 100 -4.29 11.72 -4.48
N ARG A 101 -5.11 10.76 -4.89
CA ARG A 101 -6.47 11.02 -5.38
C ARG A 101 -7.46 9.95 -4.95
N PRO A 102 -8.66 10.31 -4.45
CA PRO A 102 -9.73 9.34 -4.21
C PRO A 102 -10.22 8.66 -5.50
N GLN A 103 -9.98 9.27 -6.67
CA GLN A 103 -10.29 8.68 -7.98
C GLN A 103 -9.44 7.42 -8.27
N ILE A 104 -8.30 7.26 -7.59
CA ILE A 104 -7.47 6.06 -7.69
C ILE A 104 -8.10 4.96 -6.81
N ALA A 105 -9.01 4.20 -7.41
CA ALA A 105 -9.84 3.20 -6.72
C ALA A 105 -9.09 2.07 -5.99
N SER A 106 -7.83 1.77 -6.35
CA SER A 106 -7.05 0.70 -5.70
C SER A 106 -5.54 0.83 -5.94
N GLY A 107 -4.73 0.06 -5.20
CA GLY A 107 -3.29 -0.02 -5.43
C GLY A 107 -2.92 -0.55 -6.82
N THR A 108 -3.66 -1.54 -7.34
CA THR A 108 -3.46 -2.02 -8.72
C THR A 108 -3.82 -0.95 -9.75
N HIS A 109 -4.85 -0.14 -9.50
CA HIS A 109 -5.16 1.02 -10.36
C HIS A 109 -4.01 2.05 -10.32
N ALA A 110 -3.47 2.37 -9.15
CA ALA A 110 -2.33 3.29 -9.02
C ALA A 110 -1.11 2.83 -9.84
N ILE A 111 -0.74 1.55 -9.72
CA ILE A 111 0.40 0.99 -10.47
C ILE A 111 0.09 0.95 -11.97
N SER A 112 -1.14 0.59 -12.36
CA SER A 112 -1.56 0.60 -13.76
C SER A 112 -1.49 2.00 -14.38
N LEU A 113 -1.76 3.06 -13.62
CA LEU A 113 -1.57 4.44 -14.09
C LEU A 113 -0.09 4.72 -14.36
N CYS A 114 0.82 4.33 -13.45
CA CYS A 114 2.26 4.48 -13.70
C CYS A 114 2.72 3.70 -14.94
N LEU A 115 2.26 2.46 -15.12
CA LEU A 115 2.59 1.62 -16.29
C LEU A 115 1.98 2.16 -17.58
N SER A 116 0.94 3.00 -17.50
CA SER A 116 0.29 3.55 -18.68
C SER A 116 1.17 4.52 -19.48
N ILE A 117 2.22 5.07 -18.85
CA ILE A 117 3.22 5.95 -19.46
C ILE A 117 4.03 5.24 -20.56
N LEU A 118 4.07 3.90 -20.55
CA LEU A 118 4.75 3.14 -21.59
C LEU A 118 4.02 3.24 -22.93
N GLU A 119 4.80 3.43 -23.98
CA GLU A 119 4.34 3.58 -25.36
C GLU A 119 4.60 2.31 -26.19
N PRO A 120 3.89 2.09 -27.32
CA PRO A 120 4.12 0.95 -28.19
C PRO A 120 5.58 0.86 -28.65
N GLY A 121 6.18 -0.33 -28.58
CA GLY A 121 7.58 -0.58 -28.90
C GLY A 121 8.55 -0.44 -27.72
N GLU A 122 8.10 0.10 -26.58
CA GLU A 122 8.88 0.12 -25.34
C GLU A 122 8.76 -1.22 -24.58
N GLU A 123 9.71 -1.48 -23.67
CA GLU A 123 9.75 -2.69 -22.85
C GLU A 123 9.63 -2.38 -21.35
N LEU A 124 8.79 -3.18 -20.67
CA LEU A 124 8.70 -3.31 -19.22
C LEU A 124 9.47 -4.57 -18.76
N VAL A 125 10.37 -4.42 -17.79
CA VAL A 125 11.07 -5.55 -17.18
C VAL A 125 10.72 -5.68 -15.69
N SER A 126 10.18 -6.82 -15.27
CA SER A 126 10.04 -7.14 -13.85
C SER A 126 11.34 -7.72 -13.29
N VAL A 127 11.96 -7.03 -12.32
CA VAL A 127 13.30 -7.38 -11.81
C VAL A 127 13.27 -8.22 -10.53
N THR A 128 12.09 -8.63 -10.10
CA THR A 128 11.88 -9.46 -8.90
C THR A 128 10.99 -10.66 -9.19
N GLY A 129 11.13 -11.24 -10.38
CA GLY A 129 10.29 -12.30 -10.92
C GLY A 129 8.90 -11.85 -11.33
N ALA A 130 7.99 -12.79 -11.54
CA ALA A 130 6.62 -12.52 -11.93
C ALA A 130 5.89 -11.63 -10.89
N PRO A 131 5.22 -10.55 -11.32
CA PRO A 131 4.43 -9.71 -10.43
C PRO A 131 3.18 -10.44 -9.95
N TYR A 132 2.57 -9.93 -8.89
CA TYR A 132 1.34 -10.50 -8.33
C TYR A 132 0.18 -10.56 -9.34
N ASP A 133 -0.70 -11.55 -9.15
CA ASP A 133 -1.73 -11.98 -10.10
C ASP A 133 -2.55 -10.87 -10.77
N THR A 134 -2.97 -9.84 -10.03
CA THR A 134 -3.80 -8.78 -10.65
C THR A 134 -3.00 -7.91 -11.62
N LEU A 135 -1.68 -7.78 -11.42
CA LEU A 135 -0.83 -7.01 -12.32
C LEU A 135 -0.50 -7.81 -13.59
N GLN A 136 -0.46 -9.14 -13.51
CA GLN A 136 -0.32 -10.00 -14.68
C GLN A 136 -1.46 -9.79 -15.69
N ALA A 137 -2.67 -9.49 -15.22
CA ALA A 137 -3.81 -9.16 -16.09
C ALA A 137 -3.66 -7.78 -16.76
N VAL A 138 -3.09 -6.80 -16.05
CA VAL A 138 -2.75 -5.48 -16.61
C VAL A 138 -1.68 -5.60 -17.69
N ILE A 139 -0.63 -6.40 -17.43
CA ILE A 139 0.45 -6.66 -18.38
C ILE A 139 -0.08 -7.44 -19.58
N GLY A 140 -0.92 -8.45 -19.36
CA GLY A 140 -1.52 -9.30 -20.39
C GLY A 140 -0.94 -10.70 -20.47
N VAL A 141 -0.12 -11.12 -19.49
CA VAL A 141 0.39 -12.50 -19.40
C VAL A 141 -0.66 -13.46 -18.81
N ARG A 142 -1.73 -12.94 -18.21
CA ARG A 142 -2.86 -13.71 -17.71
C ARG A 142 -4.20 -13.10 -18.14
N GLY A 143 -5.09 -13.93 -18.68
CA GLY A 143 -6.40 -13.51 -19.15
C GLY A 143 -6.34 -12.75 -20.49
N HIS A 144 -7.50 -12.28 -20.95
CA HIS A 144 -7.64 -11.58 -22.23
C HIS A 144 -8.25 -10.20 -22.03
N SER A 145 -7.39 -9.20 -21.80
CA SER A 145 -7.81 -7.80 -21.81
C SER A 145 -7.34 -7.15 -23.13
N PRO A 146 -8.24 -6.59 -23.96
CA PRO A 146 -7.84 -5.93 -25.20
C PRO A 146 -6.99 -4.67 -24.96
N ARG A 147 -6.90 -4.19 -23.71
CA ARG A 147 -6.13 -2.99 -23.32
C ARG A 147 -4.93 -3.34 -22.44
N SER A 148 -4.52 -4.61 -22.40
CA SER A 148 -3.30 -5.02 -21.71
C SER A 148 -2.06 -4.36 -22.34
N LEU A 149 -0.96 -4.28 -21.59
CA LEU A 149 0.30 -3.72 -22.10
C LEU A 149 0.78 -4.46 -23.36
N LEU A 150 0.74 -5.79 -23.35
CA LEU A 150 1.11 -6.60 -24.52
C LEU A 150 0.24 -6.26 -25.75
N ASN A 151 -1.07 -6.13 -25.58
CA ASN A 151 -1.98 -5.77 -26.69
C ASN A 151 -1.85 -4.32 -27.15
N ARG A 152 -1.28 -3.44 -26.30
CA ARG A 152 -0.90 -2.08 -26.67
C ARG A 152 0.45 -2.01 -27.39
N GLY A 153 1.16 -3.14 -27.57
CA GLY A 153 2.46 -3.20 -28.23
C GLY A 153 3.66 -2.96 -27.33
N ILE A 154 3.47 -3.01 -26.00
CA ILE A 154 4.57 -2.97 -25.03
C ILE A 154 5.14 -4.38 -24.85
N SER A 155 6.45 -4.52 -24.93
CA SER A 155 7.14 -5.78 -24.65
C SER A 155 7.31 -6.01 -23.15
N TYR A 156 7.32 -7.27 -22.72
CA TYR A 156 7.44 -7.62 -21.31
C TYR A 156 8.51 -8.68 -21.08
N GLY A 157 9.35 -8.46 -20.07
CA GLY A 157 10.39 -9.37 -19.62
C GLY A 157 10.38 -9.56 -18.10
N GLU A 158 10.97 -10.65 -17.66
CA GLU A 158 11.13 -10.96 -16.23
C GLU A 158 12.56 -11.43 -15.95
N VAL A 159 13.08 -11.04 -14.79
CA VAL A 159 14.28 -11.61 -14.21
C VAL A 159 13.89 -12.23 -12.87
N PRO A 160 14.00 -13.56 -12.71
CA PRO A 160 13.70 -14.22 -11.45
C PRO A 160 14.69 -13.77 -10.37
N LEU A 161 14.28 -13.94 -9.11
CA LEU A 161 15.21 -13.84 -8.00
C LEU A 161 16.13 -15.07 -7.99
N LEU A 162 17.29 -14.94 -7.34
CA LEU A 162 18.14 -16.09 -7.05
C LEU A 162 17.43 -17.05 -6.08
N ASP A 163 17.92 -18.29 -6.00
CA ASP A 163 17.34 -19.33 -5.13
C ASP A 163 17.30 -18.94 -3.65
N ASP A 164 18.19 -18.04 -3.21
CA ASP A 164 18.22 -17.49 -1.86
C ASP A 164 17.21 -16.34 -1.63
N GLY A 165 16.51 -15.91 -2.68
CA GLY A 165 15.54 -14.83 -2.69
C GLY A 165 16.11 -13.43 -2.96
N SER A 166 17.42 -13.32 -3.18
CA SER A 166 18.10 -12.05 -3.50
C SER A 166 17.92 -11.64 -4.97
N ILE A 167 18.23 -10.39 -5.27
CA ILE A 167 18.08 -9.79 -6.60
C ILE A 167 19.28 -10.17 -7.47
N ASP A 168 19.03 -10.76 -8.64
CA ASP A 168 20.06 -11.11 -9.62
C ASP A 168 20.49 -9.90 -10.46
N LEU A 169 21.40 -9.09 -9.92
CA LEU A 169 21.91 -7.89 -10.60
C LEU A 169 22.58 -8.19 -11.96
N PRO A 170 23.43 -9.23 -12.10
CA PRO A 170 23.99 -9.60 -13.41
C PRO A 170 22.93 -9.91 -14.46
N SER A 171 21.90 -10.70 -14.12
CA SER A 171 20.83 -11.02 -15.08
C SER A 171 19.97 -9.81 -15.40
N ILE A 172 19.74 -8.89 -14.45
CA ILE A 172 19.08 -7.61 -14.73
C ILE A 172 19.89 -6.79 -15.73
N ALA A 173 21.21 -6.64 -15.52
CA ALA A 173 22.07 -5.89 -16.42
C ALA A 173 22.07 -6.46 -17.85
N ASN A 174 22.03 -7.79 -17.98
CA ASN A 174 21.93 -8.47 -19.28
C ASN A 174 20.54 -8.38 -19.93
N ARG A 175 19.49 -8.19 -19.14
CA ARG A 175 18.11 -8.10 -19.62
C ARG A 175 17.74 -6.70 -20.12
N VAL A 176 18.34 -5.66 -19.55
CA VAL A 176 18.07 -4.27 -19.94
C VAL A 176 18.62 -4.02 -21.35
N THR A 177 17.73 -3.61 -22.24
CA THR A 177 18.01 -3.28 -23.65
C THR A 177 17.75 -1.79 -23.90
N PRO A 178 18.16 -1.23 -25.06
CA PRO A 178 17.76 0.12 -25.44
C PRO A 178 16.24 0.36 -25.51
N GLN A 179 15.45 -0.71 -25.64
CA GLN A 179 14.00 -0.67 -25.62
C GLN A 179 13.41 -0.67 -24.20
N THR A 180 14.18 -1.09 -23.19
CA THR A 180 13.73 -1.13 -21.80
C THR A 180 13.53 0.29 -21.28
N LYS A 181 12.27 0.70 -21.15
CA LYS A 181 11.90 2.02 -20.65
C LYS A 181 11.63 2.01 -19.15
N MET A 182 11.11 0.91 -18.62
CA MET A 182 10.73 0.81 -17.22
C MET A 182 11.12 -0.54 -16.62
N ALA A 183 11.65 -0.50 -15.40
CA ALA A 183 11.81 -1.66 -14.56
C ALA A 183 10.81 -1.60 -13.40
N ILE A 184 10.15 -2.72 -13.09
CA ILE A 184 9.27 -2.84 -11.93
C ILE A 184 9.88 -3.74 -10.86
N LEU A 185 9.93 -3.23 -9.64
CA LEU A 185 10.40 -3.94 -8.46
C LEU A 185 9.26 -4.12 -7.46
N GLN A 186 8.97 -5.38 -7.12
CA GLN A 186 7.93 -5.70 -6.15
C GLN A 186 8.53 -5.90 -4.76
N ARG A 187 8.36 -4.89 -3.90
CA ARG A 187 8.82 -4.93 -2.50
C ARG A 187 8.13 -6.02 -1.69
N SER A 188 6.80 -6.13 -1.78
CA SER A 188 6.06 -7.17 -1.05
C SER A 188 6.23 -8.53 -1.72
N ARG A 189 6.27 -9.58 -0.91
CA ARG A 189 6.39 -10.96 -1.42
C ARG A 189 5.12 -11.48 -2.07
N GLY A 190 3.96 -10.87 -1.82
CA GLY A 190 2.67 -11.44 -2.21
C GLY A 190 2.53 -12.86 -1.64
N TYR A 191 2.14 -13.81 -2.48
CA TYR A 191 1.98 -15.22 -2.10
C TYR A 191 3.26 -16.06 -2.27
N SER A 192 4.41 -15.44 -2.53
CA SER A 192 5.69 -16.16 -2.71
C SER A 192 6.34 -16.56 -1.38
N TRP A 193 6.85 -17.79 -1.32
CA TRP A 193 7.59 -18.33 -0.18
C TRP A 193 9.11 -18.08 -0.29
N ARG A 194 9.54 -16.82 -0.25
CA ARG A 194 10.97 -16.40 -0.20
C ARG A 194 11.44 -15.97 1.21
N ARG A 195 12.67 -15.49 1.42
CA ARG A 195 13.01 -14.76 2.66
C ARG A 195 12.63 -13.27 2.50
N ALA A 196 12.34 -12.58 3.61
CA ALA A 196 11.99 -11.17 3.63
C ALA A 196 13.20 -10.32 3.99
#